data_AF-B7PU06-F1
#
_entry.id   AF-B7PU06-F1
#
_cell.length_a   1.000
_cell.length_b   1.000
_cell.length_c   1.000
_cell.angle_alpha   90.00
_cell.angle_beta   90.00
_cell.angle_gamma   90.00
#
_symmetry.space_group_name_H-M   'P 1'
#
loop_
_entity.id
_entity.type
_entity.pdbx_description
1 polymer ?
#
loop_
_entity_poly.entity_id
_entity_poly.type
_entity_poly.pdbx_seq_one_letter_code
_entity_poly.pdbx_strand_id
1 'polypeptide(L)' 'VCGMQRPPENHARKPKCALCGKGHFTCNKKCHQRFKTPFLLRRRQRKKKLREYETDRRRRSSKGRQSHSKERQ' A
#
# COMPACT_ATOMS: atom_id res chain seq x y z
N VAL A 1 -15.61 15.75 -11.99
CA VAL A 1 -16.68 16.66 -12.46
C VAL A 1 -16.26 17.12 -13.85
N CYS A 2 -17.13 17.01 -14.86
CA CYS A 2 -16.82 17.58 -16.18
C CYS A 2 -17.15 19.08 -16.08
N GLY A 3 -16.13 19.94 -16.16
CA GLY A 3 -16.24 21.39 -15.99
C GLY A 3 -16.85 22.12 -17.19
N MET A 4 -17.68 21.46 -18.00
CA MET A 4 -18.39 22.09 -19.11
C MET A 4 -19.63 22.80 -18.59
N GLN A 5 -19.77 24.09 -18.94
CA GLN A 5 -20.94 24.91 -18.61
C GLN A 5 -22.20 24.50 -19.41
N ARG A 6 -22.03 23.93 -20.62
CA ARG A 6 -23.13 23.44 -21.47
C ARG A 6 -22.77 22.10 -22.12
N PRO A 7 -22.95 20.96 -21.42
CA PRO A 7 -22.74 19.65 -22.02
C PRO A 7 -23.85 19.32 -23.05
N PRO A 8 -23.54 18.62 -24.15
CA PRO A 8 -24.54 18.13 -25.11
C PRO A 8 -25.50 17.10 -24.48
N GLU A 9 -26.69 16.92 -25.04
CA GLU A 9 -27.74 16.04 -24.49
C GLU A 9 -27.29 14.59 -24.24
N ASN A 10 -26.40 14.06 -25.08
CA ASN A 10 -25.84 12.71 -24.94
C ASN A 10 -24.59 12.63 -24.04
N HIS A 11 -24.33 13.61 -23.18
CA HIS A 11 -23.13 13.65 -22.36
C HIS A 11 -23.20 12.71 -21.14
N ALA A 12 -22.91 11.43 -21.37
CA ALA A 12 -22.77 10.44 -20.32
C ALA A 12 -21.52 10.69 -19.46
N ARG A 13 -21.63 11.50 -18.40
CA ARG A 13 -20.56 11.68 -17.40
C ARG A 13 -20.34 10.40 -16.61
N LYS A 14 -19.36 9.60 -17.01
CA LYS A 14 -18.85 8.53 -16.14
C LYS A 14 -18.11 9.17 -14.95
N PRO A 15 -18.60 9.04 -13.70
CA PRO A 15 -17.92 9.60 -12.56
C PRO A 15 -16.54 8.95 -12.40
N LYS A 16 -15.48 9.76 -12.47
CA LYS A 16 -14.11 9.34 -12.17
C LYS A 16 -13.78 9.69 -10.73
N CYS A 17 -13.16 8.74 -10.03
CA CYS A 17 -12.68 8.95 -8.67
C CYS A 17 -11.53 9.96 -8.66
N ALA A 18 -11.62 11.00 -7.83
CA ALA A 18 -10.54 11.99 -7.69
C ALA A 18 -9.25 11.41 -7.08
N LEU A 19 -9.35 10.29 -6.33
CA LEU A 19 -8.20 9.66 -5.68
C LEU A 19 -7.41 8.74 -6.62
N CYS A 20 -8.09 8.02 -7.53
CA CYS A 20 -7.45 6.99 -8.36
C CYS A 20 -7.76 7.03 -9.86
N GLY A 21 -8.60 7.96 -10.31
CA GLY A 21 -8.95 8.16 -11.73
C GLY A 21 -9.90 7.11 -12.34
N LYS A 22 -10.26 6.06 -11.60
CA LYS A 22 -11.14 4.97 -12.07
C LYS A 22 -12.63 5.34 -12.05
N GLY A 23 -13.44 4.62 -12.82
CA GLY A 23 -14.89 4.79 -12.91
C GLY A 23 -15.64 4.32 -11.66
N HIS A 24 -15.57 5.09 -10.57
CA HIS A 24 -16.38 4.91 -9.37
C HIS A 24 -16.47 6.23 -8.59
N PHE A 25 -17.46 6.33 -7.69
CA PHE A 25 -17.60 7.48 -6.80
C PHE A 25 -16.42 7.63 -5.84
N THR A 26 -16.06 8.87 -5.51
CA THR A 26 -14.87 9.25 -4.72
C THR A 26 -14.85 8.68 -3.29
N CYS A 27 -15.93 8.07 -2.81
CA CYS A 27 -16.05 7.47 -1.47
C CYS A 27 -16.10 5.93 -1.46
N ASN A 28 -15.75 5.25 -2.56
CA ASN A 28 -15.73 3.79 -2.57
C ASN A 28 -14.76 3.25 -1.50
N LYS A 29 -15.25 2.36 -0.60
CA LYS A 29 -14.49 1.80 0.54
C LYS A 29 -13.08 1.32 0.15
N LYS A 30 -12.95 0.57 -0.94
CA LYS A 30 -11.65 0.03 -1.40
C LYS A 30 -10.68 1.14 -1.79
N CYS A 31 -11.17 2.17 -2.49
CA CYS A 31 -10.36 3.30 -2.89
C CYS A 31 -9.99 4.17 -1.69
N HIS A 32 -10.97 4.46 -0.83
CA HIS A 32 -10.76 5.25 0.37
C HIS A 32 -9.71 4.60 1.28
N GLN A 33 -9.80 3.30 1.57
CA GLN A 33 -8.78 2.59 2.36
C GLN A 33 -7.39 2.66 1.73
N ARG A 34 -7.28 2.52 0.40
CA ARG A 34 -5.99 2.59 -0.29
C ARG A 34 -5.35 3.97 -0.13
N PHE A 35 -6.12 5.05 -0.26
CA PHE A 35 -5.62 6.42 -0.24
C PHE A 35 -5.75 7.13 1.11
N LYS A 36 -6.36 6.49 2.12
CA LYS A 36 -6.48 7.00 3.50
C LYS A 36 -5.12 7.36 4.09
N THR A 37 -4.11 6.54 3.79
CA THR A 37 -2.74 6.79 4.23
C THR A 37 -1.96 7.52 3.15
N PRO A 38 -1.44 8.74 3.43
CA PRO A 38 -0.54 9.46 2.53
C PRO A 38 0.61 8.58 2.01
N PHE A 39 1.03 8.82 0.77
CA PHE A 39 2.11 8.05 0.14
C PHE A 39 3.40 8.05 0.97
N LEU A 40 3.79 9.20 1.51
CA LEU A 40 5.00 9.34 2.34
C LEU A 40 4.97 8.42 3.57
N LEU A 41 3.81 8.31 4.22
CA LEU A 41 3.62 7.43 5.38
C LEU A 41 3.65 5.95 4.97
N ARG A 42 2.98 5.57 3.88
CA ARG A 42 3.06 4.20 3.32
C ARG A 42 4.51 3.81 2.97
N ARG A 43 5.28 4.73 2.38
CA ARG A 43 6.70 4.53 2.05
C ARG A 43 7.55 4.34 3.31
N ARG A 44 7.34 5.15 4.35
CA ARG A 44 8.03 5.00 5.65
C ARG A 44 7.71 3.66 6.30
N GLN A 45 6.44 3.28 6.36
CA GLN A 45 6.01 1.99 6.93
C GLN A 45 6.63 0.80 6.19
N ARG A 46 6.67 0.82 4.85
CA ARG A 46 7.32 -0.23 4.05
C ARG A 46 8.81 -0.34 4.38
N LYS A 47 9.52 0.78 4.46
CA LYS A 47 10.94 0.80 4.84
C LYS A 47 11.17 0.22 6.23
N LYS A 48 10.31 0.55 7.21
CA LYS A 48 10.37 0.01 8.57
C LYS A 48 10.21 -1.52 8.57
N LYS A 49 9.18 -2.04 7.91
CA LYS A 49 8.94 -3.50 7.79
C LYS A 49 10.10 -4.26 7.15
N LEU A 50 10.71 -3.68 6.10
CA LEU A 50 11.88 -4.28 5.46
C LEU A 50 13.08 -4.37 6.40
N ARG A 51 13.33 -3.32 7.20
CA ARG A 51 14.38 -3.34 8.24
C ARG A 51 14.10 -4.39 9.31
N GLU A 52 12.88 -4.45 9.81
CA GLU A 52 12.45 -5.45 10.80
C GLU A 52 12.64 -6.88 10.26
N TYR A 53 12.19 -7.15 9.04
CA TYR A 53 12.38 -8.43 8.37
C TYR A 53 13.86 -8.80 8.26
N GLU A 54 14.72 -7.86 7.87
CA GLU A 54 16.16 -8.12 7.79
C GLU A 54 16.78 -8.42 9.15
N THR A 55 16.38 -7.68 10.20
CA THR A 55 16.85 -7.95 11.57
C THR A 55 16.40 -9.30 12.10
N ASP A 56 15.14 -9.69 11.86
CA ASP A 56 14.62 -11.01 12.22
C ASP A 56 15.36 -12.11 11.45
N ARG A 57 15.56 -11.93 10.14
CA ARG A 57 16.34 -12.86 9.30
C ARG A 57 17.75 -13.07 9.85
N ARG A 58 18.45 -11.99 10.23
CA ARG A 58 19.79 -12.06 10.85
C ARG A 58 19.73 -12.82 12.18
N ARG A 59 18.78 -12.51 13.06
CA ARG A 59 18.60 -13.22 14.35
C ARG A 59 18.37 -14.72 14.17
N ARG A 60 17.52 -15.12 13.22
CA ARG A 60 17.27 -16.55 12.91
C ARG A 60 18.53 -17.24 12.39
N SER A 61 19.29 -16.59 11.51
CA SER A 61 20.55 -17.14 10.99
C SER A 61 21.60 -17.34 12.08
N SER A 62 21.69 -16.43 13.06
CA SER A 62 22.58 -16.57 14.21
C SER A 62 22.18 -17.71 15.16
N LYS A 63 20.87 -17.91 15.39
CA LYS A 63 20.35 -19.01 16.22
C LYS A 63 20.59 -20.39 15.59
N GLY A 64 20.43 -20.53 14.26
CA GLY A 64 20.66 -21.79 13.56
C GLY A 64 22.10 -22.31 13.64
N ARG A 65 23.09 -21.42 13.80
CA ARG A 65 24.51 -21.82 13.99
C ARG A 65 24.85 -22.29 15.39
N GLN A 66 24.19 -21.76 16.43
CA GLN A 66 24.46 -22.15 17.81
C GLN A 66 23.92 -23.55 18.15
N SER A 67 22.87 -24.01 17.47
CA SER A 67 22.30 -25.35 17.68
C SER A 67 23.25 -26.47 17.23
N HIS A 68 24.00 -26.29 16.13
CA HIS A 68 24.87 -27.32 15.57
C HIS A 68 26.20 -27.52 16.33
N SER A 69 26.50 -26.62 17.28
CA SER A 69 27.72 -26.63 18.09
C SER A 69 27.56 -27.38 19.43
N LYS A 70 26.34 -27.67 19.87
CA LYS A 70 26.08 -28.31 21.19
C LYS A 70 25.87 -29.82 21.11
N GLU A 71 25.89 -30.41 19.92
CA GLU A 71 25.61 -31.84 19.70
C GLU A 71 26.89 -32.66 19.42
N ARG A 72 28.08 -32.11 19.76
CA ARG A 72 29.40 -32.73 19.53
C ARG A 72 30.29 -32.76 20.79
N GLN A 73 29.68 -32.85 21.97
CA GLN A 73 30.38 -33.16 23.23
C GLN A 73 29.74 -34.38 23.88
#